data_AF-A0A9P4DZF1-F1
#
_entry.id   AF-A0A9P4DZF1-F1
#
_cell.length_a   1.000
_cell.length_b   1.000
_cell.length_c   1.000
_cell.angle_alpha   90.00
_cell.angle_beta   90.00
_cell.angle_gamma   90.00
#
_symmetry.space_group_name_H-M   'P 1'
#
loop_
_entity.id
_entity.type
_entity.pdbx_description
1 polymer ?
#
loop_
_entity_poly.entity_id
_entity_poly.type
_entity_poly.pdbx_seq_one_letter_code
_entity_poly.pdbx_strand_id
1 'polypeptide(L)'
;MGYRIIPASLVIGLTTNEAYTYFCLLAKSDYNTYISHVKLETLSQLTGISKTEYISKHIEKLIKKGLLRKDTQQNIGNKGVFNTCTYYLYKPQIDWIRIDLDLLEENIPNKLKAFLILLKCICLNNTNYTGYNKSEICKKLNISRPTLDSYLNQCIDKKLIKEEQNGYTLTNTHLFKIDIVKGKDDDEVYTKVYIPMADFFASQSITIPPYNKKIVGKIIDHYSALPFLAAALKKRKIPEGTVCTWKYLAKVLKVNIVEKPRPIPPKVTLIM
;
A
#
# COMPACT_ATOMS: atom_id res chain seq x y z
N MET A 1 9.03 1.30 -12.05
CA MET A 1 8.15 1.78 -10.96
C MET A 1 8.79 1.48 -9.62
N GLY A 2 8.83 2.48 -8.73
CA GLY A 2 9.56 2.45 -7.47
C GLY A 2 8.83 1.81 -6.28
N TYR A 3 7.80 0.99 -6.48
CA TYR A 3 7.09 0.35 -5.36
C TYR A 3 6.70 -1.09 -5.66
N ARG A 4 6.31 -1.83 -4.62
CA ARG A 4 5.67 -3.14 -4.69
C ARG A 4 4.43 -3.21 -3.82
N ILE A 5 3.46 -4.01 -4.25
CA ILE A 5 2.28 -4.32 -3.45
C ILE A 5 2.50 -5.64 -2.70
N ILE A 6 2.04 -5.71 -1.47
CA ILE A 6 2.19 -6.85 -0.57
C ILE A 6 0.81 -7.30 -0.09
N PRO A 7 0.44 -8.59 -0.20
CA PRO A 7 -0.83 -9.11 0.32
C PRO A 7 -0.82 -9.12 1.85
N ALA A 8 -1.55 -8.19 2.48
CA ALA A 8 -1.44 -7.89 3.89
C ALA A 8 -1.74 -9.12 4.76
N SER A 9 -2.87 -9.80 4.55
CA SER A 9 -3.24 -10.97 5.37
C SER A 9 -2.35 -12.19 5.13
N LEU A 10 -1.85 -12.40 3.91
CA LEU A 10 -1.04 -13.60 3.60
C LEU A 10 0.35 -13.55 4.24
N VAL A 11 0.92 -12.35 4.40
CA VAL A 11 2.23 -12.20 5.04
C VAL A 11 2.17 -12.28 6.57
N ILE A 12 0.99 -12.12 7.18
CA ILE A 12 0.82 -12.24 8.63
C ILE A 12 1.28 -13.61 9.13
N GLY A 13 2.07 -13.64 10.20
CA GLY A 13 2.63 -14.86 10.78
C GLY A 13 3.90 -15.37 10.08
N LEU A 14 4.47 -14.59 9.17
CA LEU A 14 5.88 -14.73 8.78
C LEU A 14 6.78 -14.10 9.86
N THR A 15 7.97 -14.68 10.04
CA THR A 15 9.05 -14.02 10.79
C THR A 15 9.57 -12.80 10.03
N THR A 16 10.29 -11.90 10.70
CA THR A 16 10.89 -10.73 10.05
C THR A 16 11.85 -11.13 8.93
N ASN A 17 12.63 -12.18 9.09
CA ASN A 17 13.55 -12.64 8.03
C ASN A 17 12.81 -13.19 6.81
N GLU A 18 11.73 -13.96 7.01
CA GLU A 18 10.90 -14.50 5.92
C GLU A 18 10.18 -13.37 5.19
N ALA A 19 9.58 -12.42 5.92
CA ALA A 19 8.91 -11.25 5.36
C ALA A 19 9.88 -10.38 4.56
N TYR A 20 11.10 -10.18 5.04
CA TYR A 20 12.13 -9.43 4.31
C TYR A 20 12.61 -10.15 3.06
N THR A 21 12.77 -11.48 3.15
CA THR A 21 13.12 -12.31 1.99
C THR A 21 12.07 -12.17 0.89
N TYR A 22 10.78 -12.19 1.26
CA TYR A 22 9.68 -11.95 0.33
C TYR A 22 9.71 -10.55 -0.28
N PHE A 23 9.97 -9.51 0.52
CA PHE A 23 10.10 -8.15 0.00
C PHE A 23 11.27 -7.99 -0.98
N CYS A 24 12.43 -8.60 -0.69
CA CYS A 24 13.58 -8.61 -1.61
C CYS A 24 13.26 -9.34 -2.93
N LEU A 25 12.52 -10.46 -2.86
CA LEU A 25 12.03 -11.17 -4.05
C LEU A 25 11.10 -10.29 -4.89
N LEU A 26 10.14 -9.59 -4.26
CA LEU A 26 9.28 -8.62 -4.95
C LEU A 26 10.11 -7.51 -5.60
N ALA A 27 11.08 -6.94 -4.90
CA ALA A 27 11.94 -5.89 -5.44
C ALA A 27 12.76 -6.34 -6.66
N LYS A 28 13.13 -7.63 -6.72
CA LYS A 28 13.85 -8.24 -7.84
C LYS A 28 12.94 -8.94 -8.85
N SER A 29 11.62 -8.78 -8.75
CA SER A 29 10.69 -9.21 -9.79
C SER A 29 10.47 -8.11 -10.82
N ASP A 30 10.05 -8.47 -12.02
CA ASP A 30 9.45 -7.52 -12.95
C ASP A 30 8.15 -6.95 -12.34
N TYR A 31 7.91 -5.66 -12.58
CA TYR A 31 6.78 -4.95 -11.97
C TYR A 31 5.43 -5.39 -12.56
N ASN A 32 5.38 -5.70 -13.85
CA ASN A 32 4.12 -6.01 -14.52
C ASN A 32 3.72 -7.47 -14.31
N THR A 33 4.68 -8.37 -14.53
CA THR A 33 4.51 -9.82 -14.56
C THR A 33 4.70 -10.50 -13.22
N TYR A 34 5.36 -9.85 -12.25
CA TYR A 34 5.68 -10.45 -10.94
C TYR A 34 6.57 -11.70 -11.06
N ILE A 35 7.36 -11.78 -12.13
CA ILE A 35 8.32 -12.87 -12.36
C ILE A 35 9.71 -12.39 -11.93
N SER A 36 10.44 -13.23 -11.20
CA SER A 36 11.83 -13.00 -10.84
C SER A 36 12.71 -14.20 -11.21
N HIS A 37 13.90 -13.91 -11.73
CA HIS A 37 14.96 -14.89 -11.98
C HIS A 37 16.16 -14.65 -11.02
N VAL A 38 15.92 -14.00 -9.89
CA VAL A 38 16.96 -13.66 -8.93
C VAL A 38 17.64 -14.91 -8.40
N LYS A 39 18.96 -14.86 -8.25
CA LYS A 39 19.75 -15.96 -7.68
C LYS A 39 19.65 -15.99 -6.15
N LEU A 40 19.81 -17.17 -5.54
CA LEU A 40 19.81 -17.30 -4.08
C LEU A 40 20.95 -16.50 -3.44
N GLU A 41 22.10 -16.41 -4.08
CA GLU A 41 23.26 -15.65 -3.62
C GLU A 41 22.93 -14.15 -3.57
N THR A 42 22.23 -13.64 -4.59
CA THR A 42 21.77 -12.24 -4.61
C THR A 42 20.75 -11.97 -3.50
N LEU A 43 19.82 -12.90 -3.25
CA LEU A 43 18.88 -12.77 -2.12
C LEU A 43 19.59 -12.85 -0.77
N SER A 44 20.59 -13.72 -0.63
CA SER A 44 21.43 -13.84 0.57
C SER A 44 22.12 -12.51 0.88
N GLN A 45 22.69 -11.84 -0.14
CA GLN A 45 23.30 -10.52 -0.01
C GLN A 45 22.28 -9.45 0.39
N LEU A 46 21.14 -9.35 -0.30
CA LEU A 46 20.12 -8.32 -0.02
C LEU A 46 19.52 -8.47 1.39
N THR A 47 19.27 -9.72 1.80
CA THR A 47 18.69 -10.01 3.12
C THR A 47 19.72 -9.91 4.24
N GLY A 48 21.02 -9.95 3.93
CA GLY A 48 22.10 -10.03 4.92
C GLY A 48 22.18 -11.41 5.60
N ILE A 49 21.59 -12.45 5.01
CA ILE A 49 21.58 -13.82 5.55
C ILE A 49 22.63 -14.63 4.79
N SER A 50 23.75 -14.92 5.42
CA SER A 50 24.94 -15.50 4.77
C SER A 50 24.74 -16.88 4.16
N LYS A 51 23.86 -17.73 4.72
CA LYS A 51 23.63 -19.09 4.22
C LYS A 51 22.41 -19.13 3.31
N THR A 52 22.62 -19.49 2.05
CA THR A 52 21.55 -19.68 1.04
C THR A 52 20.55 -20.77 1.43
N GLU A 53 20.95 -21.74 2.26
CA GLU A 53 20.04 -22.76 2.82
C GLU A 53 18.86 -22.14 3.58
N TYR A 54 19.10 -21.08 4.36
CA TYR A 54 18.02 -20.39 5.07
C TYR A 54 17.09 -19.64 4.12
N ILE A 55 17.65 -19.05 3.04
CA ILE A 55 16.85 -18.42 1.99
C ILE A 55 15.94 -19.46 1.31
N SER A 56 16.47 -20.65 1.00
CA SER A 56 15.67 -21.75 0.46
C SER A 56 14.54 -22.16 1.39
N LYS A 57 14.80 -22.29 2.70
CA LYS A 57 13.76 -22.57 3.71
C LYS A 57 12.68 -21.48 3.77
N HIS A 58 13.07 -20.21 3.68
CA HIS A 58 12.11 -19.11 3.60
C HIS A 58 11.26 -19.23 2.33
N ILE A 59 11.86 -19.51 1.17
CA ILE A 59 11.14 -19.70 -0.08
C ILE A 59 10.11 -20.84 0.04
N GLU A 60 10.48 -21.98 0.63
CA GLU A 60 9.55 -23.08 0.88
C GLU A 60 8.36 -22.64 1.76
N LYS A 61 8.62 -21.84 2.80
CA LYS A 61 7.57 -21.26 3.63
C LYS A 61 6.66 -20.34 2.82
N LEU A 62 7.23 -19.47 1.99
CA LEU A 62 6.48 -18.54 1.14
C LEU A 62 5.59 -19.27 0.13
N ILE A 63 6.08 -20.38 -0.45
CA ILE A 63 5.29 -21.27 -1.32
C ILE A 63 4.11 -21.85 -0.54
N LYS A 64 4.35 -22.39 0.66
CA LYS A 64 3.28 -22.95 1.51
C LYS A 64 2.20 -21.91 1.90
N LYS A 65 2.55 -20.63 1.95
CA LYS A 65 1.59 -19.54 2.19
C LYS A 65 0.91 -19.01 0.92
N GLY A 66 1.21 -19.55 -0.25
CA GLY A 66 0.66 -19.10 -1.52
C GLY A 66 1.20 -17.75 -2.00
N LEU A 67 2.34 -17.30 -1.47
CA LEU A 67 2.94 -16.00 -1.83
C LEU A 67 3.74 -16.06 -3.14
N LEU A 68 4.18 -17.25 -3.54
CA LEU A 68 4.87 -17.49 -4.80
C LEU A 68 4.80 -18.96 -5.22
N ARG A 69 5.06 -19.24 -6.50
CA ARG A 69 5.48 -20.56 -7.00
C ARG A 69 6.91 -20.49 -7.55
N LYS A 70 7.62 -21.61 -7.52
CA LYS A 70 9.00 -21.74 -8.00
C LYS A 70 9.08 -22.84 -9.04
N ASP A 71 9.56 -22.51 -10.23
CA ASP A 71 9.93 -23.48 -11.25
C ASP A 71 11.46 -23.57 -11.31
N THR A 72 12.00 -24.78 -11.47
CA THR A 72 13.44 -25.00 -11.63
C THR A 72 13.68 -25.65 -12.99
N GLN A 73 14.55 -25.05 -13.78
CA GLN A 73 14.95 -25.57 -15.09
C GLN A 73 16.44 -25.86 -15.06
N GLN A 74 16.80 -27.05 -15.52
CA GLN A 74 18.19 -27.43 -15.72
C GLN A 74 18.62 -26.97 -17.11
N ASN A 75 19.71 -26.24 -17.17
CA ASN A 75 20.30 -25.72 -18.39
C ASN A 75 21.70 -26.29 -18.58
N ILE A 76 22.03 -26.57 -19.83
CA ILE A 76 23.36 -27.03 -20.23
C ILE A 76 24.00 -25.87 -20.99
N GLY A 77 25.15 -25.40 -20.52
CA GLY A 77 25.93 -24.39 -21.21
C GLY A 77 27.41 -24.75 -21.25
N ASN A 78 28.21 -23.86 -21.82
CA ASN A 78 29.65 -24.06 -22.03
C ASN A 78 30.45 -24.27 -20.71
N LYS A 79 29.84 -24.00 -19.55
CA LYS A 79 30.43 -24.20 -18.21
C LYS A 79 29.85 -25.40 -17.45
N GLY A 80 29.11 -26.28 -18.14
CA GLY A 80 28.46 -27.45 -17.56
C GLY A 80 26.96 -27.26 -17.32
N VAL A 81 26.42 -28.11 -16.45
CA VAL A 81 25.00 -28.16 -16.12
C VAL A 81 24.70 -27.27 -14.92
N PHE A 82 23.74 -26.36 -15.05
CA PHE A 82 23.34 -25.45 -13.97
C PHE A 82 21.82 -25.32 -13.89
N ASN A 83 21.31 -25.04 -12.70
CA ASN A 83 19.88 -24.83 -12.48
C ASN A 83 19.56 -23.34 -12.45
N THR A 84 18.48 -22.97 -13.13
CA THR A 84 17.87 -21.64 -13.04
C THR A 84 16.52 -21.76 -12.37
N CYS A 85 16.30 -20.92 -11.38
CA CYS A 85 15.04 -20.81 -10.68
C CYS A 85 14.25 -19.62 -11.24
N THR A 86 12.97 -19.85 -11.52
CA THR A 86 12.01 -18.80 -11.86
C THR A 86 10.97 -18.74 -10.77
N TYR A 87 10.84 -17.59 -10.14
CA TYR A 87 9.86 -17.33 -9.10
C TYR A 87 8.70 -16.52 -9.69
N TYR A 88 7.48 -17.02 -9.56
CA TYR A 88 6.28 -16.30 -9.94
C TYR A 88 5.57 -15.88 -8.67
N LEU A 89 5.65 -14.59 -8.36
CA LEU A 89 5.10 -14.03 -7.14
C LEU A 89 3.61 -13.77 -7.29
N TYR A 90 2.87 -13.93 -6.19
CA TYR A 90 1.46 -13.59 -6.15
C TYR A 90 1.27 -12.07 -6.28
N LYS A 91 0.47 -11.67 -7.27
CA LYS A 91 0.03 -10.28 -7.46
C LYS A 91 -1.36 -10.10 -6.85
N PRO A 92 -1.48 -9.51 -5.64
CA PRO A 92 -2.76 -9.35 -4.98
C PRO A 92 -3.68 -8.39 -5.75
N GLN A 93 -4.96 -8.76 -5.83
CA GLN A 93 -6.03 -7.91 -6.36
C GLN A 93 -6.78 -7.16 -5.25
N ILE A 94 -6.83 -7.78 -4.07
CA ILE A 94 -7.47 -7.24 -2.87
C ILE A 94 -6.50 -7.38 -1.69
N ASP A 95 -6.82 -6.71 -0.59
CA ASP A 95 -6.10 -6.84 0.67
C ASP A 95 -4.57 -6.69 0.54
N TRP A 96 -4.14 -5.57 -0.03
CA TRP A 96 -2.72 -5.30 -0.21
C TRP A 96 -2.31 -3.95 0.37
N ILE A 97 -1.02 -3.80 0.68
CA ILE A 97 -0.40 -2.52 1.01
C ILE A 97 0.64 -2.18 -0.05
N ARG A 98 0.93 -0.90 -0.25
CA ARG A 98 1.98 -0.44 -1.16
C ARG A 98 3.19 0.04 -0.37
N ILE A 99 4.36 -0.47 -0.74
CA ILE A 99 5.64 -0.13 -0.11
C ILE A 99 6.62 0.30 -1.18
N ASP A 100 7.24 1.45 -0.97
CA ASP A 100 8.27 1.99 -1.84
C ASP A 100 9.57 1.16 -1.75
N LEU A 101 10.25 0.99 -2.88
CA LEU A 101 11.49 0.23 -2.98
C LEU A 101 12.66 0.97 -2.35
N ASP A 102 12.55 2.29 -2.15
CA ASP A 102 13.53 3.09 -1.41
C ASP A 102 13.75 2.54 0.02
N LEU A 103 12.80 1.79 0.58
CA LEU A 103 12.95 1.10 1.87
C LEU A 103 14.16 0.15 1.87
N LEU A 104 14.58 -0.39 0.72
CA LEU A 104 15.77 -1.24 0.62
C LEU A 104 17.06 -0.46 0.91
N GLU A 105 17.10 0.82 0.55
CA GLU A 105 18.28 1.68 0.67
C GLU A 105 18.34 2.40 2.03
N GLU A 106 17.24 2.38 2.80
CA GLU A 106 17.20 2.96 4.14
C GLU A 106 18.31 2.41 5.04
N ASN A 107 19.04 3.30 5.71
CA ASN A 107 20.14 2.95 6.61
C ASN A 107 19.63 2.48 7.99
N ILE A 108 18.84 1.41 7.97
CA ILE A 108 18.30 0.74 9.16
C ILE A 108 18.46 -0.78 9.01
N PRO A 109 18.53 -1.54 10.13
CA PRO A 109 18.63 -2.98 10.08
C PRO A 109 17.50 -3.64 9.27
N ASN A 110 17.82 -4.65 8.47
CA ASN A 110 16.86 -5.41 7.65
C ASN A 110 15.69 -5.97 8.46
N LYS A 111 15.94 -6.40 9.70
CA LYS A 111 14.88 -6.84 10.63
C LYS A 111 13.88 -5.72 10.96
N LEU A 112 14.34 -4.47 11.10
CA LEU A 112 13.45 -3.33 11.33
C LEU A 112 12.66 -2.97 10.06
N LYS A 113 13.29 -2.99 8.88
CA LYS A 113 12.58 -2.83 7.60
C LYS A 113 11.42 -3.82 7.51
N ALA A 114 11.70 -5.09 7.77
CA ALA A 114 10.71 -6.16 7.76
C ALA A 114 9.61 -5.99 8.81
N PHE A 115 9.99 -5.58 10.02
CA PHE A 115 9.02 -5.29 11.07
C PHE A 115 8.07 -4.16 10.68
N LEU A 116 8.57 -3.08 10.06
CA LEU A 116 7.73 -1.97 9.58
C LEU A 116 6.78 -2.42 8.46
N ILE A 117 7.24 -3.30 7.56
CA ILE A 117 6.39 -3.93 6.53
C ILE A 117 5.23 -4.71 7.20
N LEU A 118 5.55 -5.56 8.17
CA LEU A 118 4.56 -6.35 8.91
C LEU A 118 3.60 -5.46 9.71
N LEU A 119 4.12 -4.41 10.35
CA LEU A 119 3.33 -3.43 11.08
C LEU A 119 2.36 -2.70 10.16
N LYS A 120 2.81 -2.32 8.95
CA LYS A 120 1.95 -1.73 7.92
C LYS A 120 0.83 -2.66 7.47
N CYS A 121 1.07 -3.97 7.43
CA CYS A 121 0.05 -4.96 7.04
C CYS A 121 -1.12 -5.01 8.03
N ILE A 122 -0.90 -4.63 9.29
CA ILE A 122 -1.95 -4.59 10.30
C ILE A 122 -2.48 -3.18 10.56
N CYS A 123 -2.03 -2.16 9.81
CA CYS A 123 -2.61 -0.82 9.94
C CYS A 123 -4.08 -0.83 9.53
N LEU A 124 -4.86 0.07 10.12
CA LEU A 124 -6.23 0.31 9.70
C LEU A 124 -6.24 0.68 8.22
N ASN A 125 -7.26 0.21 7.51
CA ASN A 125 -7.39 0.40 6.06
C ASN A 125 -7.17 1.86 5.67
N ASN A 126 -6.32 2.08 4.67
CA ASN A 126 -6.03 3.39 4.11
C ASN A 126 -5.42 4.35 5.14
N THR A 127 -4.66 3.83 6.10
CA THR A 127 -3.88 4.63 7.06
C THR A 127 -2.47 4.06 7.24
N ASN A 128 -1.65 4.80 7.98
CA ASN A 128 -0.38 4.35 8.54
C ASN A 128 -0.48 4.04 10.03
N TYR A 129 -1.69 4.01 10.59
CA TYR A 129 -1.95 3.86 12.02
C TYR A 129 -2.44 2.45 12.34
N THR A 130 -1.88 1.83 13.37
CA THR A 130 -2.30 0.48 13.78
C THR A 130 -3.67 0.45 14.44
N GLY A 131 -3.98 1.40 15.33
CA GLY A 131 -5.22 1.36 16.12
C GLY A 131 -5.33 0.17 17.08
N TYR A 132 -4.19 -0.43 17.41
CA TYR A 132 -4.10 -1.61 18.27
C TYR A 132 -3.09 -1.40 19.38
N ASN A 133 -3.43 -1.86 20.58
CA ASN A 133 -2.49 -1.91 21.69
C ASN A 133 -1.42 -3.01 21.46
N LYS A 134 -0.35 -2.99 22.25
CA LYS A 134 0.77 -3.94 22.11
C LYS A 134 0.34 -5.41 22.19
N SER A 135 -0.67 -5.75 23.02
CA SER A 135 -1.14 -7.14 23.16
C SER A 135 -1.88 -7.62 21.91
N GLU A 136 -2.67 -6.73 21.29
CA GLU A 136 -3.32 -7.00 20.01
C GLU A 136 -2.30 -7.11 18.86
N ILE A 137 -1.27 -6.26 18.84
CA ILE A 137 -0.19 -6.34 17.87
C ILE A 137 0.57 -7.66 17.99
N CYS A 138 0.90 -8.11 19.21
CA CYS A 138 1.54 -9.42 19.44
C CYS A 138 0.71 -10.55 18.84
N LYS A 139 -0.60 -10.57 19.10
CA LYS A 139 -1.52 -11.58 18.56
C LYS A 139 -1.60 -11.53 17.04
N LYS A 140 -1.76 -10.33 16.46
CA LYS A 140 -1.89 -10.15 15.02
C LYS A 140 -0.61 -10.52 14.28
N LEU A 141 0.56 -10.13 14.77
CA LEU A 141 1.83 -10.43 14.11
C LEU A 141 2.40 -11.80 14.50
N ASN A 142 1.81 -12.48 15.48
CA ASN A 142 2.33 -13.71 16.08
C ASN A 142 3.78 -13.57 16.57
N ILE A 143 4.05 -12.52 17.34
CA ILE A 143 5.37 -12.24 17.93
C ILE A 143 5.27 -12.12 19.45
N SER A 144 6.37 -12.45 20.14
CA SER A 144 6.43 -12.33 21.59
C SER A 144 6.48 -10.86 22.03
N ARG A 145 5.96 -10.60 23.24
CA ARG A 145 5.95 -9.24 23.81
C ARG A 145 7.35 -8.62 23.92
N PRO A 146 8.40 -9.32 24.41
CA PRO A 146 9.75 -8.75 24.46
C PRO A 146 10.30 -8.39 23.08
N THR A 147 10.00 -9.19 22.05
CA THR A 147 10.44 -8.91 20.68
C THR A 147 9.71 -7.69 20.12
N LEU A 148 8.40 -7.59 20.35
CA LEU A 148 7.63 -6.41 19.96
C LEU A 148 8.18 -5.14 20.63
N ASP A 149 8.38 -5.17 21.95
CA ASP A 149 8.88 -4.02 22.71
C ASP A 149 10.27 -3.58 22.21
N SER A 150 11.17 -4.54 21.95
CA SER A 150 12.48 -4.25 21.36
C SER A 150 12.39 -3.57 20.00
N TYR A 151 11.52 -4.03 19.09
CA TYR A 151 11.37 -3.43 17.77
C TYR A 151 10.68 -2.06 17.82
N LEU A 152 9.63 -1.90 18.64
CA LEU A 152 8.95 -0.63 18.81
C LEU A 152 9.90 0.44 19.34
N ASN A 153 10.67 0.15 20.40
CA ASN A 153 11.63 1.09 20.96
C ASN A 153 12.66 1.54 19.92
N GLN A 154 13.27 0.58 19.21
CA GLN A 154 14.23 0.90 18.13
C GLN A 154 13.61 1.75 17.01
N CYS A 155 12.34 1.51 16.67
CA CYS A 155 11.64 2.30 15.65
C CYS A 155 11.28 3.71 16.13
N ILE A 156 10.91 3.86 17.41
CA ILE A 156 10.63 5.15 18.04
C ILE A 156 11.91 5.99 18.13
N ASP A 157 13.01 5.40 18.61
CA ASP A 157 14.32 6.07 18.72
C ASP A 157 14.80 6.61 17.37
N LYS A 158 14.52 5.86 16.30
CA LYS A 158 14.84 6.23 14.91
C LYS A 158 13.76 7.09 14.23
N LYS A 159 12.69 7.45 14.95
CA LYS A 159 11.54 8.24 14.45
C LYS A 159 10.84 7.62 13.23
N LEU A 160 10.90 6.30 13.08
CA LEU A 160 10.25 5.52 12.02
C LEU A 160 8.77 5.29 12.31
N ILE A 161 8.42 5.28 13.60
CA ILE A 161 7.05 5.25 14.09
C ILE A 161 6.87 6.31 15.18
N LYS A 162 5.62 6.72 15.39
CA LYS A 162 5.18 7.54 16.51
C LYS A 162 4.19 6.74 17.35
N GLU A 163 4.39 6.71 18.65
CA GLU A 163 3.41 6.16 19.60
C GLU A 163 2.23 7.14 19.75
N GLU A 164 1.02 6.61 19.67
CA GLU A 164 -0.24 7.32 19.85
C GLU A 164 -1.02 6.64 20.99
N GLN A 165 -2.09 7.28 21.48
CA GLN A 165 -2.84 6.80 22.64
C GLN A 165 -3.26 5.32 22.56
N ASN A 166 -3.60 4.82 21.38
CA ASN A 166 -4.05 3.43 21.16
C ASN A 166 -3.35 2.76 19.96
N GLY A 167 -2.05 3.01 19.77
CA GLY A 167 -1.28 2.31 18.74
C GLY A 167 -0.06 3.08 18.25
N TYR A 168 0.35 2.78 17.02
CA TYR A 168 1.55 3.34 16.41
C TYR A 168 1.27 3.81 14.99
N THR A 169 1.84 4.95 14.62
CA THR A 169 1.75 5.54 13.28
C THR A 169 3.10 5.45 12.59
N LEU A 170 3.16 4.86 11.39
CA LEU A 170 4.34 4.91 10.53
C LEU A 170 4.53 6.34 10.00
N THR A 171 5.70 6.93 10.25
CA THR A 171 5.93 8.36 10.00
C THR A 171 6.25 8.67 8.54
N ASN A 172 6.91 7.75 7.83
CA ASN A 172 7.34 7.96 6.46
C ASN A 172 6.25 7.52 5.46
N THR A 173 5.43 8.48 5.03
CA THR A 173 4.37 8.28 4.02
C THR A 173 4.90 8.10 2.60
N HIS A 174 6.15 8.47 2.34
CA HIS A 174 6.81 8.15 1.07
C HIS A 174 7.13 6.66 1.00
N LEU A 175 7.66 6.05 2.06
CA LEU A 175 7.95 4.61 2.07
C LEU A 175 6.70 3.75 2.22
N PHE A 176 5.80 4.15 3.14
CA PHE A 176 4.56 3.43 3.43
C PHE A 176 3.38 4.22 2.89
N LYS A 177 3.05 3.98 1.62
CA LYS A 177 2.02 4.73 0.91
C LYS A 177 0.66 4.50 1.56
N ILE A 178 -0.14 5.56 1.58
CA ILE A 178 -1.54 5.52 1.98
C ILE A 178 -2.38 5.53 0.70
N ASP A 179 -2.92 4.37 0.35
CA ASP A 179 -3.86 4.25 -0.75
C ASP A 179 -5.25 4.61 -0.22
N ILE A 180 -5.75 5.81 -0.54
CA ILE A 180 -6.95 6.38 0.09
C ILE A 180 -8.22 5.57 -0.26
N VAL A 181 -8.18 4.73 -1.32
CA VAL A 181 -9.25 3.78 -1.66
C VAL A 181 -8.65 2.52 -2.32
N LYS A 182 -8.71 1.35 -1.64
CA LYS A 182 -8.58 0.02 -2.29
C LYS A 182 -9.88 -0.29 -3.05
N GLY A 183 -10.18 0.51 -4.06
CA GLY A 183 -11.32 0.31 -4.95
C GLY A 183 -10.89 -0.62 -6.06
N LYS A 184 -11.79 -1.51 -6.48
CA LYS A 184 -11.67 -2.11 -7.81
C LYS A 184 -11.56 -0.96 -8.81
N ASP A 185 -10.50 -1.04 -9.61
CA ASP A 185 -10.09 -0.10 -10.65
C ASP A 185 -9.24 1.08 -10.13
N ASP A 186 -7.97 1.07 -10.56
CA ASP A 186 -7.15 2.26 -10.74
C ASP A 186 -7.91 3.22 -11.68
N ASP A 187 -8.82 3.97 -11.09
CA ASP A 187 -9.68 4.91 -11.78
C ASP A 187 -8.84 6.12 -12.19
N GLU A 188 -8.80 6.42 -13.49
CA GLU A 188 -8.09 7.59 -14.03
C GLU A 188 -8.52 8.88 -13.32
N VAL A 189 -9.79 8.95 -12.87
CA VAL A 189 -10.35 10.04 -12.07
C VAL A 189 -9.70 10.12 -10.67
N TYR A 190 -9.27 9.01 -10.07
CA TYR A 190 -8.55 9.06 -8.81
C TYR A 190 -7.14 9.63 -9.01
N THR A 191 -6.37 9.07 -9.95
CA THR A 191 -4.96 9.42 -10.12
C THR A 191 -4.73 10.76 -10.81
N LYS A 192 -5.50 11.10 -11.85
CA LYS A 192 -5.29 12.34 -12.63
C LYS A 192 -6.03 13.55 -12.08
N VAL A 193 -6.97 13.35 -11.16
CA VAL A 193 -7.87 14.41 -10.70
C VAL A 193 -7.86 14.53 -9.19
N TYR A 194 -8.24 13.46 -8.47
CA TYR A 194 -8.38 13.53 -7.02
C TYR A 194 -7.04 13.76 -6.32
N ILE A 195 -5.96 13.07 -6.72
CA ILE A 195 -4.62 13.27 -6.12
C ILE A 195 -4.11 14.71 -6.35
N PRO A 196 -4.02 15.21 -7.59
CA PRO A 196 -3.59 16.59 -7.83
C PRO A 196 -4.47 17.65 -7.13
N MET A 197 -5.77 17.37 -7.02
CA MET A 197 -6.69 18.20 -6.23
C MET A 197 -6.31 18.15 -4.75
N ALA A 198 -6.15 16.96 -4.16
CA ALA A 198 -5.75 16.76 -2.78
C ALA A 198 -4.44 17.48 -2.44
N ASP A 199 -3.42 17.35 -3.30
CA ASP A 199 -2.12 18.01 -3.13
C ASP A 199 -2.26 19.54 -3.16
N PHE A 200 -3.06 20.07 -4.08
CA PHE A 200 -3.35 21.50 -4.15
C PHE A 200 -4.04 22.02 -2.88
N PHE A 201 -5.02 21.28 -2.34
CA PHE A 201 -5.70 21.67 -1.11
C PHE A 201 -4.81 21.52 0.13
N ALA A 202 -3.99 20.47 0.18
CA ALA A 202 -3.00 20.27 1.23
C ALA A 202 -1.97 21.40 1.27
N SER A 203 -1.57 21.94 0.10
CA SER A 203 -0.69 23.13 0.03
C SER A 203 -1.30 24.40 0.63
N GLN A 204 -2.60 24.40 0.91
CA GLN A 204 -3.34 25.49 1.54
C GLN A 204 -3.84 25.12 2.94
N SER A 205 -3.29 24.05 3.54
CA SER A 205 -3.71 23.51 4.84
C SER A 205 -5.22 23.20 4.91
N ILE A 206 -5.83 22.80 3.79
CA ILE A 206 -7.24 22.39 3.71
C ILE A 206 -7.32 20.87 3.56
N THR A 207 -8.04 20.22 4.47
CA THR A 207 -8.26 18.78 4.42
C THR A 207 -9.49 18.48 3.59
N ILE A 208 -9.32 17.74 2.48
CA ILE A 208 -10.44 17.36 1.61
C ILE A 208 -11.15 16.08 2.10
N PRO A 209 -12.42 15.86 1.73
CA PRO A 209 -13.14 14.66 2.08
C PRO A 209 -12.61 13.44 1.31
N PRO A 210 -12.74 12.21 1.85
CA PRO A 210 -12.30 10.99 1.19
C PRO A 210 -12.86 10.84 -0.24
N TYR A 211 -12.05 10.27 -1.15
CA TYR A 211 -12.40 10.12 -2.57
C TYR A 211 -13.80 9.50 -2.76
N ASN A 212 -14.58 10.14 -3.62
CA ASN A 212 -15.84 9.61 -4.10
C ASN A 212 -15.91 9.83 -5.61
N LYS A 213 -15.73 8.75 -6.39
CA LYS A 213 -15.70 8.78 -7.87
C LYS A 213 -16.83 9.58 -8.48
N LYS A 214 -18.08 9.33 -8.04
CA LYS A 214 -19.27 10.00 -8.58
C LYS A 214 -19.23 11.52 -8.33
N ILE A 215 -18.83 11.92 -7.13
CA ILE A 215 -18.81 13.34 -6.74
C ILE A 215 -17.64 14.06 -7.42
N VAL A 216 -16.45 13.45 -7.44
CA VAL A 216 -15.26 14.02 -8.11
C VAL A 216 -15.48 14.15 -9.61
N GLY A 217 -16.09 13.13 -10.24
CA GLY A 217 -16.51 13.19 -11.64
C GLY A 217 -17.42 14.39 -11.92
N LYS A 218 -18.50 14.56 -11.14
CA LYS A 218 -19.40 15.72 -11.27
C LYS A 218 -18.70 17.07 -11.10
N ILE A 219 -17.72 17.15 -10.19
CA ILE A 219 -16.96 18.39 -9.97
C ILE A 219 -16.07 18.68 -11.18
N ILE A 220 -15.38 17.67 -11.72
CA ILE A 220 -14.56 17.88 -12.91
C ILE A 220 -15.41 18.16 -14.14
N ASP A 221 -16.53 17.48 -14.34
CA ASP A 221 -17.42 17.77 -15.46
C ASP A 221 -17.89 19.22 -15.43
N HIS A 222 -18.12 19.77 -14.23
CA HIS A 222 -18.53 21.16 -14.04
C HIS A 222 -17.43 22.19 -14.35
N TYR A 223 -16.15 21.87 -14.06
CA TYR A 223 -15.02 22.79 -14.25
C TYR A 223 -14.14 22.46 -15.46
N SER A 224 -14.44 21.36 -16.15
CA SER A 224 -13.73 20.78 -17.31
C SER A 224 -12.27 20.35 -17.06
N ALA A 225 -11.54 20.97 -16.14
CA ALA A 225 -10.18 20.57 -15.75
C ALA A 225 -9.77 21.12 -14.37
N LEU A 226 -8.69 20.54 -13.82
CA LEU A 226 -8.14 20.89 -12.50
C LEU A 226 -7.70 22.36 -12.35
N PRO A 227 -7.05 23.01 -13.33
CA PRO A 227 -6.61 24.41 -13.17
C PRO A 227 -7.78 25.39 -12.95
N PHE A 228 -8.92 25.14 -13.60
CA PHE A 228 -10.12 25.97 -13.47
C PHE A 228 -10.76 25.82 -12.09
N LEU A 229 -10.79 24.59 -11.56
CA LEU A 229 -11.24 24.32 -10.19
C LEU A 229 -10.34 25.03 -9.16
N ALA A 230 -9.01 24.92 -9.31
CA ALA A 230 -8.05 25.59 -8.45
C ALA A 230 -8.22 27.12 -8.44
N ALA A 231 -8.45 27.72 -9.62
CA ALA A 231 -8.72 29.15 -9.76
C ALA A 231 -10.05 29.56 -9.10
N ALA A 232 -11.10 28.75 -9.24
CA ALA A 232 -12.39 28.99 -8.60
C ALA A 232 -12.29 28.96 -7.07
N LEU A 233 -11.50 28.04 -6.51
CA LEU A 233 -11.28 27.91 -5.07
C LEU A 233 -10.50 29.08 -4.48
N LYS A 234 -9.42 29.53 -5.14
CA LYS A 234 -8.66 30.72 -4.73
C LYS A 234 -9.54 31.96 -4.61
N LYS A 235 -10.55 32.09 -5.48
CA LYS A 235 -11.53 33.20 -5.42
C LYS A 235 -12.52 33.08 -4.26
N ARG A 236 -12.77 31.88 -3.73
CA ARG A 236 -13.81 31.60 -2.74
C ARG A 236 -13.34 31.69 -1.28
N LYS A 237 -12.03 31.85 -1.03
CA LYS A 237 -11.39 32.04 0.30
C LYS A 237 -11.92 31.05 1.36
N ILE A 238 -11.61 29.76 1.21
CA ILE A 238 -11.87 28.77 2.26
C ILE A 238 -10.88 29.04 3.42
N PRO A 239 -11.33 29.09 4.69
CA PRO A 239 -10.44 29.31 5.81
C PRO A 239 -9.38 28.21 5.94
N GLU A 240 -8.17 28.61 6.27
CA GLU A 240 -7.07 27.68 6.53
C GLU A 240 -7.41 26.74 7.71
N GLY A 241 -7.01 25.46 7.62
CA GLY A 241 -7.32 24.45 8.64
C GLY A 241 -8.74 23.86 8.55
N THR A 242 -9.55 24.28 7.57
CA THR A 242 -10.91 23.73 7.40
C THR A 242 -10.88 22.26 6.98
N VAL A 243 -11.59 21.40 7.73
CA VAL A 243 -11.89 20.03 7.34
C VAL A 243 -13.16 20.01 6.49
N CYS A 244 -13.02 19.81 5.19
CA CYS A 244 -14.11 19.93 4.24
C CYS A 244 -14.94 18.63 4.14
N THR A 245 -16.26 18.77 3.95
CA THR A 245 -17.15 17.68 3.49
C THR A 245 -17.50 17.86 2.01
N TRP A 246 -17.90 16.79 1.31
CA TRP A 246 -18.31 16.92 -0.10
C TRP A 246 -19.50 17.88 -0.28
N LYS A 247 -20.45 17.89 0.68
CA LYS A 247 -21.57 18.85 0.69
C LYS A 247 -21.08 20.29 0.81
N TYR A 248 -20.11 20.54 1.67
CA TYR A 248 -19.52 21.87 1.85
C TYR A 248 -18.80 22.32 0.58
N LEU A 249 -17.92 21.47 0.01
CA LEU A 249 -17.21 21.80 -1.23
C LEU A 249 -18.17 22.04 -2.39
N ALA A 250 -19.19 21.21 -2.55
CA ALA A 250 -20.21 21.39 -3.57
C ALA A 250 -20.94 22.73 -3.44
N LYS A 251 -21.25 23.16 -2.21
CA LYS A 251 -21.85 24.47 -1.94
C LYS A 251 -20.92 25.62 -2.30
N VAL A 252 -19.66 25.57 -1.87
CA VAL A 252 -18.64 26.59 -2.15
C VAL A 252 -18.36 26.71 -3.65
N LEU A 253 -18.27 25.57 -4.32
CA LEU A 253 -18.02 25.45 -5.75
C LEU A 253 -19.28 25.59 -6.62
N LYS A 254 -20.46 25.75 -6.02
CA LYS A 254 -21.76 25.79 -6.73
C LYS A 254 -22.00 24.59 -7.65
N VAL A 255 -21.51 23.41 -7.26
CA VAL A 255 -21.71 22.14 -7.98
C VAL A 255 -22.93 21.42 -7.43
N ASN A 256 -23.83 20.96 -8.30
CA ASN A 256 -24.94 20.12 -7.87
C ASN A 256 -24.50 18.66 -7.76
N ILE A 257 -24.34 18.18 -6.53
CA ILE A 257 -23.93 16.80 -6.25
C ILE A 257 -25.10 15.85 -5.95
N VAL A 258 -26.33 16.34 -5.85
CA VAL A 258 -27.52 15.53 -5.53
C VAL A 258 -27.82 14.57 -6.70
N GLU A 259 -28.14 13.31 -6.41
CA GLU A 259 -28.64 12.38 -7.41
C GLU A 259 -30.11 12.70 -7.71
N LYS A 260 -30.45 12.97 -8.98
CA LYS A 260 -31.86 13.01 -9.39
C LYS A 260 -32.44 11.60 -9.21
N PRO A 261 -33.64 11.43 -8.63
CA PRO A 261 -34.26 10.12 -8.56
C PRO A 261 -34.39 9.55 -9.97
N ARG A 262 -34.03 8.27 -10.12
CA ARG A 262 -34.18 7.58 -11.41
C ARG A 262 -35.69 7.51 -11.74
N PRO A 263 -36.10 7.79 -12.99
CA PRO A 263 -37.48 7.58 -13.39
C PRO A 263 -37.85 6.12 -13.12
N ILE A 264 -38.97 5.90 -12.43
CA ILE A 264 -39.54 4.58 -12.24
C ILE A 264 -39.89 4.06 -13.64
N PRO A 265 -39.36 2.89 -14.08
CA PRO A 265 -39.73 2.34 -15.37
C PRO A 265 -41.26 2.15 -15.42
N PRO A 266 -41.92 2.47 -16.55
CA PRO A 266 -43.36 2.31 -16.65
C PRO A 266 -43.74 0.85 -16.36
N LYS A 267 -44.78 0.66 -15.53
CA LYS A 267 -45.36 -0.66 -15.29
C LYS A 267 -45.79 -1.23 -16.65
N VAL A 268 -45.19 -2.34 -17.03
CA VAL A 268 -45.63 -3.12 -18.19
C VAL A 268 -46.99 -3.71 -17.81
N THR A 269 -48.06 -3.11 -18.32
CA THR A 269 -49.38 -3.73 -18.30
C THR A 269 -49.33 -4.86 -19.32
N LEU A 270 -49.23 -6.10 -18.84
CA LEU A 270 -49.48 -7.29 -19.66
C LEU A 270 -50.95 -7.23 -20.11
N ILE A 271 -51.16 -6.92 -21.39
CA ILE A 271 -52.45 -7.14 -22.04
C ILE A 271 -52.47 -8.62 -22.41
N MET A 272 -53.42 -9.35 -21.84
CA MET A 272 -53.72 -10.75 -22.15
C MET A 272 -54.25 -10.90 -23.57
#